data_AF-A0A9P9HLD5-F1
#
_entry.id   AF-A0A9P9HLD5-F1
#
_cell.length_a   1.000
_cell.length_b   1.000
_cell.length_c   1.000
_cell.angle_alpha   90.00
_cell.angle_beta   90.00
_cell.angle_gamma   90.00
#
_symmetry.space_group_name_H-M   'P 1'
#
loop_
_entity.id
_entity.type
_entity.pdbx_description
1 polymer ?
#
loop_
_entity_poly.entity_id
_entity_poly.type
_entity_poly.pdbx_seq_one_letter_code
_entity_poly.pdbx_strand_id
1 'polypeptide(L)'
;MRLLHTTRITVIEFIGAPPPYAILSHRWEDEEVTLRDLENGRSQQMKGYEKLQKSCDLASRHGFEYIWIDTCCIDKSSSAELSEAINSMFKWYQDAEICYAFLSDVSTSTRAPTTSRQDLHKITASQWFTRGWTLQELIAPRAVHFYSQQWDFLGSRNAAAEAIQLATGISTRALLGQDLLGISIYQRMRWASTRTTTRPEDMAYCLLGIFDVNIPLLYGEGKKKAFQRLQEEILRKSTDLSLFLWTIPRERDQGPDLEFRGLLAEDPSWFSPLEFHGFDERLRQSNSSITSLQDTAMAITNKGISVQWTIMPVPTDPSGTLHLAMLAGSDDVTGGIIIQQLDQEATQFCRVLSDEVIWVERRGNETVLWSPELLGDPESLLNVSLDSGPRSFYVSPHFGSSNRPSLPGVGFSFTKYKCIEGKPRLKEFWAEVEGASAEFCQDLGSESPTWVARFGPEQISELFQTSRRAGASKALGALAISVKARSGHGTYMYKVKSDHCVVVGFDILPQTVIGTMNTFLEPWIVNTDETNPEEAIRDVNYHLKPGMWRQADVGEGDCRCSLRKLTRVSGLWYDIRIILEGEWDD
;
A
#
# COMPACT_ATOMS: atom_id res chain seq x y z
N MET A 1 -8.13 -38.30 4.39
CA MET A 1 -8.72 -37.62 5.58
C MET A 1 -9.01 -38.67 6.65
N ARG A 2 -8.82 -38.36 7.94
CA ARG A 2 -9.27 -39.25 9.02
C ARG A 2 -10.57 -38.79 9.64
N LEU A 3 -11.40 -39.73 10.08
CA LEU A 3 -12.62 -39.47 10.83
C LEU A 3 -12.65 -40.34 12.09
N LEU A 4 -13.25 -39.82 13.16
CA LEU A 4 -13.49 -40.56 14.39
C LEU A 4 -14.83 -41.28 14.29
N HIS A 5 -14.82 -42.61 14.49
CA HIS A 5 -16.06 -43.38 14.57
C HIS A 5 -16.79 -43.08 15.88
N THR A 6 -18.06 -42.70 15.81
CA THR A 6 -18.82 -42.17 16.96
C THR A 6 -19.07 -43.22 18.04
N THR A 7 -19.41 -44.46 17.68
CA THR A 7 -19.62 -45.54 18.67
C THR A 7 -18.33 -46.15 19.20
N ARG A 8 -17.36 -46.43 18.32
CA ARG A 8 -16.12 -47.16 18.67
C ARG A 8 -15.04 -46.26 19.26
N ILE A 9 -15.13 -44.95 19.06
CA ILE A 9 -14.11 -43.97 19.46
C ILE A 9 -12.73 -44.36 18.89
N THR A 10 -12.73 -44.81 17.64
CA THR A 10 -11.52 -45.18 16.89
C THR A 10 -11.42 -44.33 15.64
N VAL A 11 -10.21 -43.86 15.34
CA VAL A 11 -9.93 -43.08 14.13
C VAL A 11 -9.79 -44.01 12.94
N ILE A 12 -10.43 -43.66 11.82
CA ILE A 12 -10.40 -44.41 10.56
C ILE A 12 -9.92 -43.46 9.46
N GLU A 13 -8.98 -43.93 8.64
CA GLU A 13 -8.49 -43.20 7.49
C GLU A 13 -9.31 -43.53 6.24
N PHE A 14 -9.71 -42.49 5.52
CA PHE A 14 -10.41 -42.58 4.25
C PHE A 14 -9.55 -41.97 3.13
N ILE A 15 -9.32 -42.77 2.10
CA ILE A 15 -8.65 -42.38 0.86
C ILE A 15 -9.74 -42.06 -0.18
N GLY A 16 -9.71 -40.84 -0.75
CA GLY A 16 -10.74 -40.37 -1.67
C GLY A 16 -11.91 -39.68 -0.96
N ALA A 17 -13.13 -39.90 -1.44
CA ALA A 17 -14.33 -39.28 -0.90
C ALA A 17 -14.71 -39.91 0.46
N PRO A 18 -14.76 -39.13 1.56
CA PRO A 18 -15.19 -39.65 2.85
C PRO A 18 -16.71 -39.92 2.88
N PRO A 19 -17.18 -40.82 3.76
CA PRO A 19 -18.62 -40.96 4.04
C PRO A 19 -19.19 -39.68 4.68
N PRO A 20 -20.51 -39.46 4.69
CA PRO A 20 -21.12 -38.34 5.40
C PRO A 20 -20.70 -38.28 6.87
N TYR A 21 -20.32 -37.09 7.34
CA TYR A 21 -19.78 -36.89 8.69
C TYR A 21 -20.27 -35.57 9.30
N ALA A 22 -20.32 -35.54 10.63
CA ALA A 22 -20.42 -34.31 11.41
C ALA A 22 -19.03 -33.74 11.69
N ILE A 23 -18.91 -32.44 11.97
CA ILE A 23 -17.63 -31.82 12.33
C ILE A 23 -17.76 -31.02 13.63
N LEU A 24 -16.78 -31.14 14.52
CA LEU A 24 -16.74 -30.36 15.76
C LEU A 24 -15.89 -29.11 15.57
N SER A 25 -16.48 -27.96 15.84
CA SER A 25 -15.79 -26.69 16.06
C SER A 25 -15.76 -26.39 17.55
N HIS A 26 -14.56 -26.16 18.11
CA HIS A 26 -14.40 -25.89 19.53
C HIS A 26 -13.15 -25.06 19.80
N ARG A 27 -13.10 -24.47 20.99
CA ARG A 27 -11.86 -23.91 21.52
C ARG A 27 -11.11 -25.00 22.26
N TRP A 28 -9.81 -25.11 21.99
CA TRP A 28 -8.97 -26.01 22.75
C TRP A 28 -8.90 -25.54 24.21
N GLU A 29 -9.14 -26.48 25.11
CA GLU A 29 -9.05 -26.33 26.55
C GLU A 29 -7.88 -27.18 27.08
N ASP A 30 -7.72 -27.23 28.39
CA ASP A 30 -6.66 -28.03 29.01
C ASP A 30 -6.94 -29.53 28.81
N GLU A 31 -5.90 -30.28 28.42
CA GLU A 31 -5.92 -31.74 28.26
C GLU A 31 -6.90 -32.27 27.19
N GLU A 32 -6.94 -31.63 26.01
CA GLU A 32 -7.62 -32.18 24.83
C GLU A 32 -7.07 -33.56 24.45
N VAL A 33 -7.97 -34.48 24.11
CA VAL A 33 -7.59 -35.79 23.58
C VAL A 33 -6.99 -35.62 22.19
N THR A 34 -5.77 -36.09 21.98
CA THR A 34 -5.11 -36.08 20.68
C THR A 34 -5.23 -37.42 19.94
N LEU A 35 -4.92 -37.43 18.64
CA LEU A 35 -4.79 -38.66 17.84
C LEU A 35 -3.92 -39.72 18.56
N ARG A 36 -2.76 -39.30 19.07
CA ARG A 36 -1.82 -40.19 19.75
C ARG A 36 -2.39 -40.74 21.07
N ASP A 37 -3.23 -39.98 21.77
CA ASP A 37 -3.84 -40.44 23.02
C ASP A 37 -4.91 -41.51 22.76
N LEU A 38 -5.63 -41.39 21.64
CA LEU A 38 -6.55 -42.42 21.16
C LEU A 38 -5.79 -43.70 20.76
N GLU A 39 -4.72 -43.57 19.97
CA GLU A 39 -3.91 -44.71 19.53
C GLU A 39 -3.22 -45.44 20.70
N ASN A 40 -2.79 -44.70 21.73
CA ASN A 40 -2.14 -45.27 22.91
C ASN A 40 -3.12 -45.72 24.01
N GLY A 41 -4.43 -45.55 23.81
CA GLY A 41 -5.46 -45.93 24.80
C GLY A 41 -5.41 -45.12 26.11
N ARG A 42 -4.88 -43.88 26.08
CA ARG A 42 -4.76 -43.01 27.26
C ARG A 42 -5.90 -42.00 27.40
N SER A 43 -6.71 -41.87 26.37
CA SER A 43 -7.77 -40.84 26.25
C SER A 43 -8.74 -40.83 27.43
N GLN A 44 -9.18 -41.99 27.95
CA GLN A 44 -10.21 -42.10 28.99
C GLN A 44 -9.86 -41.43 30.33
N GLN A 45 -8.58 -41.17 30.60
CA GLN A 45 -8.11 -40.56 31.84
C GLN A 45 -7.96 -39.04 31.75
N MET A 46 -8.14 -38.48 30.55
CA MET A 46 -7.93 -37.06 30.26
C MET A 46 -9.21 -36.26 30.49
N LYS A 47 -9.09 -35.00 30.95
CA LYS A 47 -10.24 -34.12 31.14
C LYS A 47 -11.03 -33.87 29.84
N GLY A 48 -10.33 -33.74 28.70
CA GLY A 48 -10.96 -33.55 27.40
C GLY A 48 -11.79 -34.74 26.89
N TYR A 49 -11.70 -35.91 27.55
CA TYR A 49 -12.41 -37.11 27.10
C TYR A 49 -13.93 -36.96 27.16
N GLU A 50 -14.46 -36.27 28.18
CA GLU A 50 -15.90 -36.04 28.27
C GLU A 50 -16.41 -35.25 27.06
N LYS A 51 -15.68 -34.20 26.66
CA LYS A 51 -16.02 -33.39 25.47
C LYS A 51 -16.02 -34.24 24.20
N LEU A 52 -15.01 -35.09 24.03
CA LEU A 52 -14.93 -36.03 22.90
C LEU A 52 -16.12 -37.00 22.89
N GLN A 53 -16.41 -37.63 24.03
CA GLN A 53 -17.50 -38.59 24.15
C GLN A 53 -18.86 -37.94 23.85
N LYS A 54 -19.13 -36.77 24.43
CA LYS A 54 -20.36 -36.01 24.18
C LYS A 54 -20.50 -35.58 22.72
N SER A 55 -19.39 -35.23 22.07
CA SER A 55 -19.36 -34.92 20.63
C SER A 55 -19.78 -36.14 19.79
N CYS A 56 -19.22 -37.31 20.10
CA CYS A 56 -19.58 -38.58 19.46
C CYS A 56 -21.04 -38.97 19.71
N ASP A 57 -21.51 -38.86 20.96
CA ASP A 57 -22.89 -39.15 21.32
C ASP A 57 -23.89 -38.24 20.61
N LEU A 58 -23.54 -36.95 20.45
CA LEU A 58 -24.35 -35.99 19.69
C LEU A 58 -24.40 -36.36 18.20
N ALA A 59 -23.25 -36.64 17.58
CA ALA A 59 -23.18 -37.06 16.18
C ALA A 59 -23.96 -38.35 15.93
N SER A 60 -23.79 -39.36 16.78
CA SER A 60 -24.50 -40.63 16.71
C SER A 60 -26.03 -40.46 16.84
N ARG A 61 -26.50 -39.64 17.79
CA ARG A 61 -27.93 -39.32 17.95
C ARG A 61 -28.54 -38.64 16.72
N HIS A 62 -27.74 -37.91 15.94
CA HIS A 62 -28.16 -37.29 14.69
C HIS A 62 -27.95 -38.19 13.46
N GLY A 63 -27.55 -39.45 13.66
CA GLY A 63 -27.41 -40.45 12.60
C GLY A 63 -26.06 -40.48 11.91
N PHE A 64 -25.03 -39.79 12.44
CA PHE A 64 -23.69 -39.82 11.87
C PHE A 64 -22.82 -40.91 12.51
N GLU A 65 -22.32 -41.82 11.69
CA GLU A 65 -21.34 -42.84 12.11
C GLU A 65 -19.96 -42.22 12.36
N TYR A 66 -19.68 -41.08 11.74
CA TYR A 66 -18.38 -40.43 11.76
C TYR A 66 -18.47 -38.96 12.18
N ILE A 67 -17.49 -38.53 12.97
CA ILE A 67 -17.27 -37.13 13.31
C ILE A 67 -15.81 -36.75 13.05
N TRP A 68 -15.58 -35.55 12.53
CA TRP A 68 -14.23 -34.97 12.47
C TRP A 68 -13.98 -34.04 13.65
N ILE A 69 -12.82 -34.22 14.29
CA ILE A 69 -12.34 -33.38 15.39
C ILE A 69 -10.85 -33.14 15.15
N ASP A 70 -10.42 -31.89 15.03
CA ASP A 70 -9.05 -31.52 14.60
C ASP A 70 -7.95 -32.12 15.48
N THR A 71 -8.16 -32.19 16.80
CA THR A 71 -7.23 -32.77 17.77
C THR A 71 -7.03 -34.27 17.59
N CYS A 72 -8.08 -34.96 17.14
CA CYS A 72 -8.12 -36.41 16.98
C CYS A 72 -7.86 -36.88 15.55
N CYS A 73 -8.15 -36.05 14.55
CA CYS A 73 -8.15 -36.45 13.14
C CYS A 73 -6.92 -35.94 12.37
N ILE A 74 -6.14 -35.01 12.94
CA ILE A 74 -4.89 -34.50 12.35
C ILE A 74 -3.71 -34.99 13.17
N ASP A 75 -2.71 -35.57 12.50
CA ASP A 75 -1.42 -35.85 13.13
C ASP A 75 -0.58 -34.57 13.12
N LYS A 76 -0.68 -33.83 14.22
CA LYS A 76 0.07 -32.59 14.44
C LYS A 76 1.59 -32.83 14.58
N SER A 77 2.04 -34.08 14.63
CA SER A 77 3.47 -34.42 14.67
C SER A 77 4.10 -34.59 13.29
N SER A 78 3.29 -34.81 12.26
CA SER A 78 3.71 -34.85 10.87
C SER A 78 3.54 -33.46 10.25
N SER A 79 4.66 -32.78 9.95
CA SER A 79 4.60 -31.44 9.32
C SER A 79 3.96 -31.47 7.93
N ALA A 80 4.19 -32.54 7.17
CA ALA A 80 3.58 -32.74 5.86
C ALA A 80 2.06 -32.85 5.98
N GLU A 81 1.57 -33.65 6.92
CA GLU A 81 0.13 -33.81 7.13
C GLU A 81 -0.52 -32.56 7.73
N LEU A 82 0.13 -31.90 8.69
CA LEU A 82 -0.36 -30.64 9.24
C LEU A 82 -0.54 -29.58 8.14
N SER A 83 0.41 -29.53 7.19
CA SER A 83 0.33 -28.66 6.03
C SER A 83 -0.82 -29.02 5.09
N GLU A 84 -1.01 -30.30 4.77
CA GLU A 84 -2.15 -30.78 3.98
C GLU A 84 -3.48 -30.45 4.68
N ALA A 85 -3.56 -30.69 5.98
CA ALA A 85 -4.75 -30.51 6.78
C ALA A 85 -5.18 -29.04 6.86
N ILE A 86 -4.26 -28.12 7.12
CA ILE A 86 -4.58 -26.67 7.17
C ILE A 86 -5.03 -26.16 5.79
N ASN A 87 -4.39 -26.60 4.71
CA ASN A 87 -4.80 -26.23 3.35
C ASN A 87 -6.15 -26.86 2.94
N SER A 88 -6.58 -27.94 3.61
CA SER A 88 -7.85 -28.64 3.34
C SER A 88 -8.97 -28.32 4.33
N MET A 89 -8.66 -27.64 5.45
CA MET A 89 -9.56 -27.50 6.59
C MET A 89 -10.88 -26.82 6.21
N PHE A 90 -10.81 -25.73 5.43
CA PHE A 90 -12.00 -25.04 4.95
C PHE A 90 -12.90 -25.99 4.14
N LYS A 91 -12.31 -26.80 3.25
CA LYS A 91 -13.04 -27.78 2.45
C LYS A 91 -13.68 -28.86 3.33
N TRP A 92 -12.98 -29.35 4.35
CA TRP A 92 -13.53 -30.32 5.30
C TRP A 92 -14.68 -29.75 6.14
N TYR A 93 -14.66 -28.46 6.48
CA TYR A 93 -15.80 -27.79 7.11
C TYR A 93 -16.96 -27.61 6.11
N GLN A 94 -16.66 -27.25 4.86
CA GLN A 94 -17.66 -27.08 3.79
C GLN A 94 -18.39 -28.38 3.45
N ASP A 95 -17.67 -29.50 3.41
CA ASP A 95 -18.20 -30.82 3.02
C ASP A 95 -18.88 -31.57 4.17
N ALA A 96 -18.73 -31.11 5.41
CA ALA A 96 -19.44 -31.68 6.54
C ALA A 96 -20.96 -31.42 6.44
N GLU A 97 -21.75 -32.43 6.80
CA GLU A 97 -23.22 -32.31 6.78
C GLU A 97 -23.71 -31.34 7.86
N ILE A 98 -23.00 -31.28 8.99
CA ILE A 98 -23.29 -30.38 10.09
C ILE A 98 -22.04 -30.07 10.91
N CYS A 99 -21.89 -28.81 11.28
CA CYS A 99 -20.89 -28.37 12.25
C CYS A 99 -21.54 -28.16 13.62
N TYR A 100 -21.00 -28.81 14.65
CA TYR A 100 -21.33 -28.56 16.04
C TYR A 100 -20.32 -27.57 16.62
N ALA A 101 -20.77 -26.35 16.90
CA ALA A 101 -19.96 -25.33 17.55
C ALA A 101 -20.17 -25.40 19.07
N PHE A 102 -19.18 -25.94 19.79
CA PHE A 102 -19.21 -26.07 21.24
C PHE A 102 -18.69 -24.79 21.92
N LEU A 103 -19.56 -24.13 22.68
CA LEU A 103 -19.30 -22.87 23.38
C LEU A 103 -19.09 -23.14 24.87
N SER A 104 -17.86 -23.44 25.26
CA SER A 104 -17.55 -23.85 26.64
C SER A 104 -17.70 -22.75 27.69
N ASP A 105 -17.80 -21.49 27.27
CA ASP A 105 -17.99 -20.31 28.12
C ASP A 105 -19.45 -19.81 28.16
N VAL A 106 -20.39 -20.56 27.58
CA VAL A 106 -21.82 -20.23 27.62
C VAL A 106 -22.56 -21.27 28.46
N SER A 107 -23.22 -20.82 29.54
CA SER A 107 -24.05 -21.67 30.41
C SER A 107 -25.54 -21.31 30.33
N THR A 108 -26.40 -22.31 30.46
CA THR A 108 -27.88 -22.22 30.35
C THR A 108 -28.61 -22.06 31.70
N SER A 109 -27.88 -21.87 32.80
CA SER A 109 -28.34 -22.06 34.19
C SER A 109 -29.33 -21.01 34.77
N THR A 110 -30.34 -20.49 34.07
CA THR A 110 -31.37 -19.68 34.80
C THR A 110 -32.77 -19.54 34.23
N ARG A 111 -33.11 -20.05 33.04
CA ARG A 111 -34.50 -20.09 32.56
C ARG A 111 -34.62 -21.03 31.36
N ALA A 112 -35.79 -21.66 31.20
CA ALA A 112 -36.08 -22.50 30.04
C ALA A 112 -35.71 -21.75 28.75
N PRO A 113 -35.08 -22.41 27.75
CA PRO A 113 -34.69 -21.78 26.50
C PRO A 113 -35.94 -21.36 25.74
N THR A 114 -36.39 -20.12 25.97
CA THR A 114 -37.22 -19.44 24.99
C THR A 114 -36.32 -19.13 23.81
N THR A 115 -36.74 -19.42 22.60
CA THR A 115 -36.06 -19.05 21.35
C THR A 115 -36.18 -17.53 21.12
N SER A 116 -35.93 -16.74 22.16
CA SER A 116 -36.05 -15.30 22.15
C SER A 116 -34.80 -14.71 21.50
N ARG A 117 -34.95 -13.57 20.81
CA ARG A 117 -33.81 -12.84 20.23
C ARG A 117 -32.74 -12.50 21.29
N GLN A 118 -33.13 -12.32 22.55
CA GLN A 118 -32.22 -12.00 23.66
C GLN A 118 -31.29 -13.17 24.02
N ASP A 119 -31.73 -14.42 23.85
CA ASP A 119 -30.89 -15.59 24.14
C ASP A 119 -29.82 -15.84 23.06
N LEU A 120 -30.09 -15.44 21.81
CA LEU A 120 -29.13 -15.54 20.71
C LEU A 120 -27.94 -14.58 20.85
N HIS A 121 -28.08 -13.46 21.56
CA HIS A 121 -26.96 -12.57 21.87
C HIS A 121 -25.92 -13.21 22.81
N LYS A 122 -26.31 -14.20 23.62
CA LYS A 122 -25.37 -14.94 24.49
C LYS A 122 -24.38 -15.78 23.67
N ILE A 123 -24.82 -16.27 22.50
CA ILE A 123 -23.95 -17.01 21.56
C ILE A 123 -22.80 -16.11 21.11
N THR A 124 -23.12 -14.89 20.67
CA THR A 124 -22.13 -13.95 20.13
C THR A 124 -21.18 -13.35 21.19
N ALA A 125 -21.54 -13.44 22.46
CA ALA A 125 -20.67 -13.04 23.58
C ALA A 125 -19.58 -14.08 23.89
N SER A 126 -19.69 -15.30 23.34
CA SER A 126 -18.67 -16.33 23.51
C SER A 126 -17.33 -15.90 22.89
N GLN A 127 -16.25 -16.20 23.60
CA GLN A 127 -14.88 -16.10 23.10
C GLN A 127 -14.62 -16.99 21.88
N TRP A 128 -15.53 -17.91 21.53
CA TRP A 128 -15.45 -18.63 20.25
C TRP A 128 -15.41 -17.67 19.06
N PHE A 129 -16.13 -16.54 19.10
CA PHE A 129 -16.14 -15.54 18.03
C PHE A 129 -14.86 -14.70 17.94
N THR A 130 -13.96 -14.77 18.93
CA THR A 130 -12.71 -13.99 18.95
C THR A 130 -11.50 -14.79 18.47
N ARG A 131 -11.66 -16.07 18.12
CA ARG A 131 -10.57 -16.94 17.64
C ARG A 131 -10.43 -16.86 16.13
N GLY A 132 -9.20 -16.85 15.59
CA GLY A 132 -8.98 -16.79 14.14
C GLY A 132 -9.60 -17.97 13.39
N TRP A 133 -9.25 -19.20 13.77
CA TRP A 133 -9.70 -20.43 13.12
C TRP A 133 -11.22 -20.58 13.06
N THR A 134 -11.95 -20.18 14.09
CA THR A 134 -13.42 -20.31 14.13
C THR A 134 -14.14 -19.46 13.07
N LEU A 135 -13.45 -18.54 12.38
CA LEU A 135 -14.02 -17.79 11.27
C LEU A 135 -14.40 -18.72 10.11
N GLN A 136 -13.47 -19.55 9.65
CA GLN A 136 -13.78 -20.52 8.61
C GLN A 136 -14.77 -21.59 9.09
N GLU A 137 -14.75 -21.94 10.37
CA GLU A 137 -15.69 -22.90 10.97
C GLU A 137 -17.11 -22.32 11.06
N LEU A 138 -17.24 -21.00 11.13
CA LEU A 138 -18.52 -20.30 11.05
C LEU A 138 -19.04 -20.21 9.61
N ILE A 139 -18.14 -19.91 8.66
CA ILE A 139 -18.51 -19.53 7.28
C ILE A 139 -18.63 -20.76 6.38
N ALA A 140 -17.66 -21.67 6.41
CA ALA A 140 -17.55 -22.75 5.44
C ALA A 140 -18.70 -23.78 5.52
N PRO A 141 -19.15 -24.24 6.71
CA PRO A 141 -20.16 -25.29 6.77
C PRO A 141 -21.52 -24.87 6.24
N ARG A 142 -22.25 -25.84 5.69
CA ARG A 142 -23.64 -25.65 5.23
C ARG A 142 -24.59 -25.40 6.40
N ALA A 143 -24.37 -26.08 7.52
CA ALA A 143 -25.16 -25.96 8.75
C ALA A 143 -24.23 -25.86 9.97
N VAL A 144 -24.51 -24.90 10.85
CA VAL A 144 -23.78 -24.72 12.13
C VAL A 144 -24.80 -24.65 13.26
N HIS A 145 -24.66 -25.55 14.25
CA HIS A 145 -25.48 -25.62 15.45
C HIS A 145 -24.62 -25.31 16.68
N PHE A 146 -25.05 -24.35 17.49
CA PHE A 146 -24.35 -23.93 18.70
C PHE A 146 -24.82 -24.74 19.92
N TYR A 147 -23.86 -25.18 20.72
CA TYR A 147 -24.10 -25.91 21.97
C TYR A 147 -23.43 -25.23 23.15
N SER A 148 -24.11 -25.21 24.29
CA SER A 148 -23.57 -24.68 25.56
C SER A 148 -22.48 -25.58 26.13
N GLN A 149 -21.84 -25.13 27.21
CA GLN A 149 -20.93 -25.94 28.01
C GLN A 149 -21.61 -27.22 28.55
N GLN A 150 -22.94 -27.21 28.75
CA GLN A 150 -23.74 -28.36 29.19
C GLN A 150 -24.21 -29.25 28.02
N TRP A 151 -23.81 -28.96 26.78
CA TRP A 151 -24.28 -29.61 25.55
C TRP A 151 -25.77 -29.38 25.24
N ASP A 152 -26.34 -28.29 25.74
CA ASP A 152 -27.69 -27.87 25.37
C ASP A 152 -27.65 -27.14 24.03
N PHE A 153 -28.63 -27.42 23.16
CA PHE A 153 -28.78 -26.72 21.90
C PHE A 153 -29.20 -25.26 22.13
N LEU A 154 -28.37 -24.32 21.64
CA LEU A 154 -28.60 -22.88 21.81
C LEU A 154 -29.29 -22.25 20.59
N GLY A 155 -29.11 -22.83 19.41
CA GLY A 155 -29.64 -22.31 18.15
C GLY A 155 -28.76 -22.64 16.95
N SER A 156 -29.23 -22.30 15.75
CA SER A 156 -28.44 -22.41 14.51
C SER A 156 -27.85 -21.07 14.09
N ARG A 157 -26.77 -21.09 13.29
CA ARG A 157 -26.21 -19.88 12.65
C ARG A 157 -27.25 -19.10 11.87
N ASN A 158 -28.16 -19.79 11.16
CA ASN A 158 -29.20 -19.13 10.37
C ASN A 158 -30.19 -18.38 11.28
N ALA A 159 -30.57 -18.95 12.42
CA ALA A 159 -31.44 -18.29 13.39
C ALA A 159 -30.73 -17.12 14.09
N ALA A 160 -29.41 -17.24 14.32
CA ALA A 160 -28.58 -16.22 14.97
C ALA A 160 -27.97 -15.20 13.99
N ALA A 161 -28.29 -15.24 12.69
CA ALA A 161 -27.54 -14.53 11.66
C ALA A 161 -27.51 -13.00 11.87
N GLU A 162 -28.64 -12.39 12.27
CA GLU A 162 -28.71 -10.95 12.58
C GLU A 162 -27.82 -10.58 13.78
N ALA A 163 -27.84 -11.39 14.85
CA ALA A 163 -27.01 -11.17 16.02
C ALA A 163 -25.52 -11.33 15.69
N ILE A 164 -25.17 -12.35 14.90
CA ILE A 164 -23.80 -12.59 14.43
C ILE A 164 -23.32 -11.43 13.55
N GLN A 165 -24.15 -10.94 12.62
CA GLN A 165 -23.82 -9.79 11.79
C GLN A 165 -23.52 -8.56 12.65
N LEU A 166 -24.35 -8.28 13.65
CA LEU A 166 -24.13 -7.15 14.55
C LEU A 166 -22.81 -7.28 15.33
N ALA A 167 -22.48 -8.48 15.81
CA ALA A 167 -21.29 -8.72 16.62
C ALA A 167 -19.98 -8.79 15.81
N THR A 168 -20.03 -9.26 14.56
CA THR A 168 -18.84 -9.62 13.77
C THR A 168 -18.66 -8.80 12.50
N GLY A 169 -19.71 -8.14 12.03
CA GLY A 169 -19.74 -7.48 10.72
C GLY A 169 -19.87 -8.44 9.53
N ILE A 170 -20.00 -9.75 9.75
CA ILE A 170 -20.24 -10.73 8.69
C ILE A 170 -21.69 -10.60 8.21
N SER A 171 -21.90 -10.34 6.92
CA SER A 171 -23.26 -10.16 6.40
C SER A 171 -24.11 -11.42 6.58
N THR A 172 -25.42 -11.24 6.78
CA THR A 172 -26.37 -12.37 6.82
C THR A 172 -26.28 -13.22 5.56
N ARG A 173 -26.06 -12.62 4.39
CA ARG A 173 -25.87 -13.34 3.12
C ARG A 173 -24.65 -14.26 3.14
N ALA A 174 -23.51 -13.78 3.65
CA ALA A 174 -22.32 -14.62 3.82
C ALA A 174 -22.59 -15.78 4.79
N LEU A 175 -23.27 -15.51 5.92
CA LEU A 175 -23.69 -16.55 6.88
C LEU A 175 -24.71 -17.54 6.30
N LEU A 176 -25.45 -17.17 5.26
CA LEU A 176 -26.44 -18.02 4.61
C LEU A 176 -25.90 -18.70 3.34
N GLY A 177 -24.57 -18.66 3.13
CA GLY A 177 -23.90 -19.40 2.06
C GLY A 177 -23.74 -18.64 0.74
N GLN A 178 -23.70 -17.30 0.76
CA GLN A 178 -23.25 -16.52 -0.39
C GLN A 178 -21.83 -16.94 -0.79
N ASP A 179 -21.57 -16.97 -2.10
CA ASP A 179 -20.23 -17.18 -2.64
C ASP A 179 -19.26 -16.10 -2.15
N LEU A 180 -18.15 -16.54 -1.54
CA LEU A 180 -17.13 -15.67 -0.95
C LEU A 180 -16.35 -14.90 -2.02
N LEU A 181 -16.25 -15.41 -3.25
CA LEU A 181 -15.57 -14.70 -4.34
C LEU A 181 -16.32 -13.44 -4.78
N GLY A 182 -17.64 -13.37 -4.56
CA GLY A 182 -18.45 -12.18 -4.78
C GLY A 182 -18.35 -11.14 -3.66
N ILE A 183 -17.57 -11.40 -2.61
CA ILE A 183 -17.35 -10.52 -1.46
C ILE A 183 -15.93 -9.96 -1.53
N SER A 184 -15.84 -8.64 -1.37
CA SER A 184 -14.57 -7.91 -1.47
C SER A 184 -13.53 -8.42 -0.48
N ILE A 185 -12.26 -8.30 -0.86
CA ILE A 185 -11.12 -8.65 -0.01
C ILE A 185 -11.17 -7.81 1.26
N TYR A 186 -11.49 -6.51 1.17
CA TYR A 186 -11.64 -5.65 2.34
C TYR A 186 -12.63 -6.22 3.36
N GLN A 187 -13.84 -6.60 2.93
CA GLN A 187 -14.87 -7.17 3.82
C GLN A 187 -14.42 -8.50 4.42
N ARG A 188 -13.81 -9.38 3.62
CA ARG A 188 -13.31 -10.68 4.12
C ARG A 188 -12.16 -10.51 5.12
N MET A 189 -11.23 -9.58 4.88
CA MET A 189 -10.14 -9.26 5.82
C MET A 189 -10.69 -8.70 7.13
N ARG A 190 -11.71 -7.83 7.03
CA ARG A 190 -12.37 -7.24 8.19
C ARG A 190 -13.00 -8.28 9.12
N TRP A 191 -13.51 -9.41 8.63
CA TRP A 191 -14.06 -10.46 9.50
C TRP A 191 -13.02 -11.05 10.47
N ALA A 192 -11.74 -10.85 10.19
CA ALA A 192 -10.61 -11.26 11.01
C ALA A 192 -10.05 -10.13 11.89
N SER A 193 -10.52 -8.88 11.76
CA SER A 193 -9.86 -7.71 12.35
C SER A 193 -9.87 -7.68 13.89
N THR A 194 -10.87 -8.30 14.50
CA THR A 194 -11.01 -8.41 15.97
C THR A 194 -10.66 -9.80 16.50
N ARG A 195 -10.17 -10.69 15.64
CA ARG A 195 -9.85 -12.08 16.00
C ARG A 195 -8.40 -12.21 16.45
N THR A 196 -8.13 -13.27 17.19
CA THR A 196 -6.82 -13.57 17.79
C THR A 196 -6.43 -15.03 17.57
N THR A 197 -5.13 -15.28 17.48
CA THR A 197 -4.57 -16.63 17.32
C THR A 197 -3.51 -16.88 18.39
N THR A 198 -3.31 -18.17 18.73
CA THR A 198 -2.27 -18.54 19.71
C THR A 198 -0.88 -18.49 19.07
N ARG A 199 -0.75 -19.03 17.85
CA ARG A 199 0.48 -18.86 17.06
C ARG A 199 0.37 -17.59 16.21
N PRO A 200 1.43 -16.77 16.13
CA PRO A 200 1.39 -15.52 15.36
C PRO A 200 1.06 -15.74 13.88
N GLU A 201 1.61 -16.79 13.24
CA GLU A 201 1.42 -17.09 11.82
C GLU A 201 0.02 -17.61 11.50
N ASP A 202 -0.67 -18.22 12.46
CA ASP A 202 -2.03 -18.73 12.28
C ASP A 202 -3.01 -17.61 11.92
N MET A 203 -2.68 -16.34 12.18
CA MET A 203 -3.51 -15.21 11.74
C MET A 203 -3.64 -15.18 10.21
N ALA A 204 -2.58 -15.57 9.49
CA ALA A 204 -2.62 -15.73 8.05
C ALA A 204 -3.24 -17.08 7.65
N TYR A 205 -2.83 -18.16 8.31
CA TYR A 205 -3.22 -19.51 7.92
C TYR A 205 -4.71 -19.80 8.12
N CYS A 206 -5.36 -19.17 9.12
CA CYS A 206 -6.80 -19.33 9.31
C CYS A 206 -7.67 -18.66 8.23
N LEU A 207 -7.06 -17.88 7.33
CA LEU A 207 -7.75 -17.16 6.25
C LEU A 207 -7.59 -17.83 4.88
N LEU A 208 -6.76 -18.87 4.74
CA LEU A 208 -6.45 -19.49 3.45
C LEU A 208 -7.71 -19.92 2.69
N GLY A 209 -8.64 -20.59 3.37
CA GLY A 209 -9.89 -21.02 2.77
C GLY A 209 -10.90 -19.89 2.53
N ILE A 210 -10.86 -18.82 3.33
CA ILE A 210 -11.69 -17.62 3.12
C ILE A 210 -11.30 -16.93 1.81
N PHE A 211 -10.02 -16.98 1.45
CA PHE A 211 -9.47 -16.37 0.24
C PHE A 211 -9.22 -17.34 -0.92
N ASP A 212 -9.49 -18.63 -0.75
CA ASP A 212 -9.22 -19.69 -1.74
C ASP A 212 -7.75 -19.70 -2.24
N VAL A 213 -6.82 -19.65 -1.29
CA VAL A 213 -5.38 -19.65 -1.53
C VAL A 213 -4.67 -20.76 -0.79
N ASN A 214 -3.51 -21.18 -1.31
CA ASN A 214 -2.66 -22.17 -0.68
C ASN A 214 -1.24 -21.61 -0.58
N ILE A 215 -0.66 -21.65 0.62
CA ILE A 215 0.72 -21.23 0.86
C ILE A 215 1.42 -22.24 1.78
N PRO A 216 2.75 -22.43 1.65
CA PRO A 216 3.52 -23.29 2.57
C PRO A 216 3.45 -22.81 4.03
N LEU A 217 3.30 -23.72 4.99
CA LEU A 217 3.30 -23.35 6.40
C LEU A 217 4.72 -23.26 6.96
N LEU A 218 5.16 -22.04 7.30
CA LEU A 218 6.47 -21.80 7.92
C LEU A 218 6.30 -21.22 9.33
N TYR A 219 6.11 -22.08 10.33
CA TYR A 219 6.11 -21.65 11.73
C TYR A 219 7.48 -21.13 12.15
N GLY A 220 7.53 -19.94 12.74
CA GLY A 220 8.76 -19.23 13.10
C GLY A 220 9.12 -18.07 12.17
N GLU A 221 8.40 -17.88 11.04
CA GLU A 221 8.61 -16.71 10.18
C GLU A 221 8.02 -15.41 10.77
N GLY A 222 7.12 -15.54 11.75
CA GLY A 222 6.43 -14.43 12.41
C GLY A 222 5.19 -13.94 11.66
N LYS A 223 4.25 -13.37 12.42
CA LYS A 223 2.93 -12.91 11.93
C LYS A 223 3.01 -12.05 10.68
N LYS A 224 3.86 -11.02 10.70
CA LYS A 224 4.00 -10.04 9.59
C LYS A 224 4.35 -10.72 8.27
N LYS A 225 5.33 -11.62 8.26
CA LYS A 225 5.78 -12.30 7.03
C LYS A 225 4.71 -13.29 6.53
N ALA A 226 4.10 -14.06 7.42
CA ALA A 226 3.02 -14.97 7.07
C ALA A 226 1.82 -14.22 6.46
N PHE A 227 1.43 -13.10 7.06
CA PHE A 227 0.31 -12.28 6.58
C PHE A 227 0.63 -11.51 5.29
N GLN A 228 1.88 -11.08 5.11
CA GLN A 228 2.34 -10.53 3.83
C GLN A 228 2.23 -11.57 2.71
N ARG A 229 2.72 -12.78 2.93
CA ARG A 229 2.64 -13.87 1.94
C ARG A 229 1.21 -14.27 1.59
N LEU A 230 0.29 -14.23 2.57
CA LEU A 230 -1.14 -14.41 2.30
C LEU A 230 -1.62 -13.38 1.28
N GLN A 231 -1.34 -12.10 1.52
CA GLN A 231 -1.75 -11.03 0.60
C GLN A 231 -1.05 -11.12 -0.75
N GLU A 232 0.21 -11.54 -0.80
CA GLU A 232 0.93 -11.78 -2.05
C GLU A 232 0.28 -12.88 -2.89
N GLU A 233 -0.20 -13.97 -2.27
CA GLU A 233 -0.91 -15.03 -2.97
C GLU A 233 -2.33 -14.60 -3.39
N ILE A 234 -3.01 -13.78 -2.58
CA ILE A 234 -4.28 -13.15 -2.95
C ILE A 234 -4.10 -12.25 -4.18
N LEU A 235 -3.05 -11.42 -4.20
CA LEU A 235 -2.72 -10.53 -5.32
C LEU A 235 -2.47 -11.28 -6.63
N ARG A 236 -1.91 -12.49 -6.57
CA ARG A 236 -1.69 -13.32 -7.77
C ARG A 236 -2.99 -13.82 -8.39
N LYS A 237 -4.08 -13.88 -7.61
CA LYS A 237 -5.36 -14.47 -8.03
C LYS A 237 -6.49 -13.44 -8.19
N SER A 238 -6.29 -12.19 -7.79
CA SER A 238 -7.37 -11.18 -7.73
C SER A 238 -6.91 -9.80 -8.18
N THR A 239 -7.79 -9.08 -8.88
CA THR A 239 -7.65 -7.65 -9.22
C THR A 239 -8.46 -6.73 -8.30
N ASP A 240 -9.02 -7.26 -7.21
CA ASP A 240 -9.78 -6.49 -6.23
C ASP A 240 -8.86 -5.57 -5.39
N LEU A 241 -8.86 -4.28 -5.77
CA LEU A 241 -8.05 -3.23 -5.15
C LEU A 241 -8.51 -2.85 -3.73
N SER A 242 -9.66 -3.36 -3.26
CA SER A 242 -10.10 -3.14 -1.88
C SER A 242 -9.12 -3.72 -0.84
N LEU A 243 -8.23 -4.63 -1.27
CA LEU A 243 -7.13 -5.14 -0.47
C LEU A 243 -6.25 -4.02 0.15
N PHE A 244 -6.17 -2.86 -0.47
CA PHE A 244 -5.31 -1.76 0.00
C PHE A 244 -6.05 -0.73 0.86
N LEU A 245 -7.36 -0.88 1.08
CA LEU A 245 -8.20 0.06 1.84
C LEU A 245 -8.14 -0.15 3.36
N TRP A 246 -6.96 -0.47 3.90
CA TRP A 246 -6.72 -0.60 5.34
C TRP A 246 -6.21 0.71 5.95
N THR A 247 -6.30 0.86 7.27
CA THR A 247 -5.80 2.00 8.06
C THR A 247 -5.08 1.55 9.31
N ILE A 248 -4.09 2.31 9.78
CA ILE A 248 -3.40 2.06 11.05
C ILE A 248 -4.02 2.94 12.12
N PRO A 249 -4.56 2.36 13.22
CA PRO A 249 -5.04 3.15 14.35
C PRO A 249 -3.93 4.03 14.93
N ARG A 250 -4.17 5.34 14.98
CA ARG A 250 -3.31 6.31 15.68
C ARG A 250 -4.16 7.18 16.60
N GLU A 251 -3.57 7.58 17.71
CA GLU A 251 -4.17 8.59 18.59
C GLU A 251 -4.10 9.96 17.90
N ARG A 252 -5.17 10.74 17.96
CA ARG A 252 -5.26 12.06 17.29
C ARG A 252 -4.15 13.03 17.69
N ASP A 253 -3.62 12.87 18.90
CA ASP A 253 -2.56 13.73 19.45
C ASP A 253 -1.18 13.47 18.83
N GLN A 254 -1.02 12.40 18.05
CA GLN A 254 0.27 12.00 17.46
C GLN A 254 0.55 12.68 16.10
N GLY A 255 -0.39 13.48 15.57
CA GLY A 255 -0.29 14.07 14.25
C GLY A 255 -0.37 13.04 13.10
N PRO A 256 -0.29 13.49 11.83
CA PRO A 256 -0.43 12.61 10.66
C PRO A 256 0.70 11.57 10.57
N ASP A 257 0.42 10.39 10.02
CA ASP A 257 1.46 9.39 9.75
C ASP A 257 2.39 9.85 8.62
N LEU A 258 3.60 10.28 9.01
CA LEU A 258 4.65 10.68 8.07
C LEU A 258 5.52 9.50 7.59
N GLU A 259 5.19 8.27 7.97
CA GLU A 259 5.94 7.09 7.52
C GLU A 259 5.58 6.67 6.09
N PHE A 260 6.63 6.35 5.33
CA PHE A 260 6.52 5.77 4.00
C PHE A 260 6.23 4.27 4.10
N ARG A 261 5.05 3.83 3.67
CA ARG A 261 4.60 2.44 3.77
C ARG A 261 4.39 1.76 2.42
N GLY A 262 4.51 0.43 2.44
CA GLY A 262 4.08 -0.38 1.31
C GLY A 262 2.55 -0.48 1.23
N LEU A 263 2.05 -1.16 0.20
CA LEU A 263 0.61 -1.37 0.03
C LEU A 263 0.04 -2.49 0.90
N LEU A 264 0.84 -3.45 1.35
CA LEU A 264 0.36 -4.61 2.09
C LEU A 264 0.24 -4.31 3.58
N ALA A 265 -0.87 -4.74 4.17
CA ALA A 265 -1.12 -4.61 5.61
C ALA A 265 -0.25 -5.57 6.42
N GLU A 266 0.04 -5.26 7.68
CA GLU A 266 0.80 -6.16 8.56
C GLU A 266 -0.08 -7.05 9.43
N ASP A 267 -1.37 -6.69 9.56
CA ASP A 267 -2.33 -7.39 10.41
C ASP A 267 -3.77 -7.12 9.94
N PRO A 268 -4.71 -8.09 10.05
CA PRO A 268 -6.10 -7.86 9.67
C PRO A 268 -6.81 -6.79 10.51
N SER A 269 -6.31 -6.46 11.72
CA SER A 269 -6.83 -5.33 12.50
C SER A 269 -6.74 -3.99 11.77
N TRP A 270 -5.86 -3.86 10.77
CA TRP A 270 -5.79 -2.65 9.93
C TRP A 270 -7.02 -2.51 9.01
N PHE A 271 -7.81 -3.56 8.84
CA PHE A 271 -9.11 -3.50 8.14
C PHE A 271 -10.27 -3.25 9.11
N SER A 272 -9.98 -3.05 10.40
CA SER A 272 -10.97 -2.60 11.37
C SER A 272 -11.37 -1.15 11.07
N PRO A 273 -12.65 -0.79 11.20
CA PRO A 273 -13.04 0.60 11.09
C PRO A 273 -12.44 1.38 12.26
N LEU A 274 -11.78 2.49 11.95
CA LEU A 274 -11.56 3.57 12.90
C LEU A 274 -12.88 4.33 12.97
N GLU A 275 -13.50 4.36 14.15
CA GLU A 275 -14.68 5.15 14.55
C GLU A 275 -15.34 6.04 13.45
N PHE A 276 -16.05 5.48 12.46
CA PHE A 276 -16.84 6.29 11.52
C PHE A 276 -18.11 5.58 11.07
N HIS A 277 -19.25 6.19 11.42
CA HIS A 277 -20.60 5.64 11.29
C HIS A 277 -21.24 5.80 9.90
N GLY A 278 -20.59 6.42 8.90
CA GLY A 278 -21.23 6.71 7.61
C GLY A 278 -21.06 5.62 6.54
N PHE A 279 -19.81 5.27 6.22
CA PHE A 279 -19.48 4.29 5.18
C PHE A 279 -19.74 2.85 5.64
N ASP A 280 -19.42 2.56 6.90
CA ASP A 280 -19.61 1.26 7.51
C ASP A 280 -21.08 0.88 7.68
N GLU A 281 -21.93 1.83 8.10
CA GLU A 281 -23.37 1.59 8.15
C GLU A 281 -23.94 1.35 6.75
N ARG A 282 -23.42 2.04 5.73
CA ARG A 282 -23.82 1.78 4.35
C ARG A 282 -23.27 0.48 3.81
N LEU A 283 -22.03 0.07 4.04
CA LEU A 283 -21.57 -1.28 3.67
C LEU A 283 -22.30 -2.39 4.44
N ARG A 284 -22.79 -2.10 5.66
CA ARG A 284 -23.64 -3.03 6.43
C ARG A 284 -25.07 -3.11 5.87
N GLN A 285 -25.59 -2.01 5.33
CA GLN A 285 -26.96 -1.88 4.81
C GLN A 285 -27.07 -2.06 3.29
N SER A 286 -26.00 -1.80 2.54
CA SER A 286 -25.93 -1.88 1.09
C SER A 286 -25.77 -3.34 0.72
N ASN A 287 -26.61 -3.74 -0.23
CA ASN A 287 -26.58 -5.07 -0.81
C ASN A 287 -25.52 -5.19 -1.92
N SER A 288 -24.67 -4.17 -2.10
CA SER A 288 -23.77 -4.02 -3.24
C SER A 288 -22.37 -4.52 -2.91
N SER A 289 -21.81 -5.32 -3.81
CA SER A 289 -20.40 -5.72 -3.76
C SER A 289 -19.53 -4.51 -4.05
N ILE A 290 -18.42 -4.34 -3.31
CA ILE A 290 -17.41 -3.37 -3.68
C ILE A 290 -16.86 -3.75 -5.06
N THR A 291 -16.94 -2.85 -6.02
CA THR A 291 -16.36 -3.00 -7.35
C THR A 291 -15.01 -2.30 -7.41
N SER A 292 -14.00 -2.99 -7.94
CA SER A 292 -12.76 -2.31 -8.33
C SER A 292 -13.08 -1.27 -9.39
N LEU A 293 -12.53 -0.07 -9.25
CA LEU A 293 -12.69 0.97 -10.25
C LEU A 293 -11.83 0.74 -11.49
N GLN A 294 -10.82 -0.13 -11.38
CA GLN A 294 -9.80 -0.33 -12.39
C GLN A 294 -9.43 -1.82 -12.43
N ASP A 295 -9.60 -2.46 -13.60
CA ASP A 295 -9.21 -3.86 -13.80
C ASP A 295 -7.76 -3.95 -14.27
N THR A 296 -6.85 -3.90 -13.32
CA THR A 296 -5.42 -3.77 -13.59
C THR A 296 -4.64 -4.90 -12.97
N ALA A 297 -3.94 -5.66 -13.80
CA ALA A 297 -3.03 -6.70 -13.34
C ALA A 297 -1.94 -6.09 -12.44
N MET A 298 -1.65 -6.77 -11.34
CA MET A 298 -0.63 -6.38 -10.38
C MET A 298 0.48 -7.42 -10.35
N ALA A 299 1.72 -6.98 -10.13
CA ALA A 299 2.86 -7.88 -10.04
C ALA A 299 3.78 -7.50 -8.88
N ILE A 300 4.22 -8.49 -8.12
CA ILE A 300 5.19 -8.31 -7.04
C ILE A 300 6.59 -8.34 -7.65
N THR A 301 7.40 -7.32 -7.37
CA THR A 301 8.76 -7.15 -7.90
C THR A 301 9.74 -6.78 -6.79
N ASN A 302 11.04 -6.78 -7.09
CA ASN A 302 12.07 -6.28 -6.18
C ASN A 302 12.01 -4.76 -5.94
N LYS A 303 11.24 -4.01 -6.74
CA LYS A 303 10.97 -2.58 -6.53
C LYS A 303 9.70 -2.31 -5.71
N GLY A 304 8.95 -3.34 -5.35
CA GLY A 304 7.62 -3.25 -4.75
C GLY A 304 6.54 -3.82 -5.67
N ILE A 305 5.30 -3.36 -5.50
CA ILE A 305 4.16 -3.85 -6.29
C ILE A 305 4.02 -2.96 -7.53
N SER A 306 4.13 -3.57 -8.70
CA SER A 306 3.81 -2.92 -9.97
C SER A 306 2.29 -2.86 -10.13
N VAL A 307 1.79 -1.66 -10.39
CA VAL A 307 0.38 -1.36 -10.57
C VAL A 307 0.20 -0.52 -11.83
N GLN A 308 -1.02 -0.51 -12.36
CA GLN A 308 -1.40 0.37 -13.45
C GLN A 308 -2.62 1.18 -13.04
N TRP A 309 -2.43 2.31 -12.37
CA TRP A 309 -3.56 3.06 -11.80
C TRP A 309 -3.73 4.45 -12.39
N THR A 310 -4.98 4.88 -12.45
CA THR A 310 -5.36 6.28 -12.59
C THR A 310 -5.19 6.94 -11.23
N ILE A 311 -4.35 7.96 -11.18
CA ILE A 311 -4.02 8.73 -9.99
C ILE A 311 -4.21 10.21 -10.28
N MET A 312 -4.65 10.97 -9.28
CA MET A 312 -4.91 12.41 -9.40
C MET A 312 -3.96 13.18 -8.49
N PRO A 313 -3.28 14.24 -8.96
CA PRO A 313 -2.49 15.08 -8.07
C PRO A 313 -3.38 15.72 -6.99
N VAL A 314 -2.86 15.83 -5.77
CA VAL A 314 -3.56 16.53 -4.67
C VAL A 314 -3.45 18.05 -4.92
N PRO A 315 -4.56 18.77 -5.18
CA PRO A 315 -4.48 20.17 -5.66
C PRO A 315 -3.88 21.15 -4.65
N THR A 316 -4.02 20.84 -3.36
CA THR A 316 -3.51 21.66 -2.25
C THR A 316 -2.04 21.40 -1.94
N ASP A 317 -1.43 20.35 -2.50
CA ASP A 317 -0.05 19.97 -2.20
C ASP A 317 0.93 20.90 -2.92
N PRO A 318 1.63 21.81 -2.21
CA PRO A 318 2.54 22.75 -2.86
C PRO A 318 3.76 22.06 -3.48
N SER A 319 4.00 20.80 -3.11
CA SER A 319 5.11 20.01 -3.62
C SER A 319 4.78 19.28 -4.93
N GLY A 320 3.49 19.13 -5.27
CA GLY A 320 3.04 18.38 -6.44
C GLY A 320 3.40 16.88 -6.44
N THR A 321 3.84 16.32 -5.30
CA THR A 321 4.27 14.91 -5.22
C THR A 321 3.19 13.99 -4.64
N LEU A 322 2.21 14.54 -3.94
CA LEU A 322 1.07 13.77 -3.43
C LEU A 322 0.04 13.50 -4.52
N HIS A 323 -0.41 12.25 -4.58
CA HIS A 323 -1.43 11.79 -5.49
C HIS A 323 -2.48 10.95 -4.76
N LEU A 324 -3.75 11.10 -5.15
CA LEU A 324 -4.87 10.27 -4.74
C LEU A 324 -5.07 9.13 -5.73
N ALA A 325 -5.01 7.89 -5.25
CA ALA A 325 -5.36 6.70 -6.01
C ALA A 325 -6.74 6.19 -5.56
N MET A 326 -7.74 6.30 -6.44
CA MET A 326 -9.09 5.77 -6.20
C MET A 326 -9.13 4.29 -6.57
N LEU A 327 -9.44 3.42 -5.60
CA LEU A 327 -9.20 1.99 -5.72
C LEU A 327 -10.49 1.20 -5.91
N ALA A 328 -11.45 1.36 -5.00
CA ALA A 328 -12.65 0.54 -5.00
C ALA A 328 -13.85 1.33 -4.47
N GLY A 329 -15.04 1.05 -5.00
CA GLY A 329 -16.27 1.74 -4.62
C GLY A 329 -17.46 0.81 -4.49
N SER A 330 -18.48 1.26 -3.78
CA SER A 330 -19.77 0.61 -3.59
C SER A 330 -20.86 1.68 -3.73
N ASP A 331 -21.76 1.48 -4.69
CA ASP A 331 -22.80 2.44 -5.07
C ASP A 331 -22.24 3.84 -5.33
N ASP A 332 -22.56 4.79 -4.46
CA ASP A 332 -22.16 6.20 -4.58
C ASP A 332 -20.88 6.54 -3.80
N VAL A 333 -20.25 5.57 -3.12
CA VAL A 333 -19.06 5.81 -2.29
C VAL A 333 -17.84 5.11 -2.85
N THR A 334 -16.72 5.82 -2.92
CA THR A 334 -15.46 5.31 -3.41
C THR A 334 -14.34 5.56 -2.42
N GLY A 335 -13.54 4.53 -2.13
CA GLY A 335 -12.34 4.59 -1.30
C GLY A 335 -11.06 4.73 -2.12
N GLY A 336 -10.14 5.51 -1.59
CA GLY A 336 -8.82 5.75 -2.15
C GLY A 336 -7.75 5.96 -1.09
N ILE A 337 -6.50 5.92 -1.53
CA ILE A 337 -5.32 6.11 -0.68
C ILE A 337 -4.45 7.23 -1.23
N ILE A 338 -3.67 7.86 -0.35
CA ILE A 338 -2.66 8.84 -0.75
C ILE A 338 -1.32 8.14 -0.98
N ILE A 339 -0.71 8.43 -2.12
CA ILE A 339 0.63 7.99 -2.46
C ILE A 339 1.52 9.21 -2.75
N GLN A 340 2.78 9.13 -2.36
CA GLN A 340 3.77 10.15 -2.64
C GLN A 340 4.77 9.65 -3.68
N GLN A 341 5.03 10.46 -4.71
CA GLN A 341 6.04 10.22 -5.72
C GLN A 341 7.44 10.20 -5.10
N LEU A 342 8.30 9.27 -5.52
CA LEU A 342 9.67 9.10 -4.98
C LEU A 342 10.77 9.47 -5.98
N ASP A 343 10.46 9.55 -7.27
CA ASP A 343 11.41 9.81 -8.34
C ASP A 343 10.86 10.82 -9.35
N GLN A 344 11.73 11.53 -10.07
CA GLN A 344 11.29 12.56 -11.03
C GLN A 344 10.50 12.03 -12.23
N GLU A 345 10.65 10.75 -12.57
CA GLU A 345 9.97 10.15 -13.72
C GLU A 345 8.57 9.63 -13.36
N ALA A 346 8.15 9.77 -12.10
CA ALA A 346 6.89 9.24 -11.59
C ALA A 346 6.76 7.73 -11.86
N THR A 347 7.85 6.99 -11.70
CA THR A 347 7.86 5.53 -11.84
C THR A 347 7.76 4.82 -10.50
N GLN A 348 8.04 5.51 -9.39
CA GLN A 348 8.03 4.96 -8.05
C GLN A 348 7.24 5.85 -7.10
N PHE A 349 6.38 5.21 -6.32
CA PHE A 349 5.53 5.83 -5.32
C PHE A 349 5.62 5.06 -4.01
N CYS A 350 5.14 5.66 -2.93
CA CYS A 350 4.97 5.00 -1.66
C CYS A 350 3.66 5.43 -1.03
N ARG A 351 3.02 4.56 -0.24
CA ARG A 351 1.84 4.95 0.52
C ARG A 351 2.25 5.87 1.67
N VAL A 352 1.50 6.95 1.85
CA VAL A 352 1.61 7.89 2.99
C VAL A 352 0.23 8.09 3.61
N LEU A 353 0.14 8.75 4.76
CA LEU A 353 -1.12 8.98 5.46
C LEU A 353 -1.89 7.66 5.69
N SER A 354 -1.18 6.67 6.23
CA SER A 354 -1.68 5.29 6.38
C SER A 354 -2.68 5.12 7.53
N ASP A 355 -2.88 6.17 8.31
CA ASP A 355 -3.92 6.32 9.33
C ASP A 355 -5.29 6.69 8.75
N GLU A 356 -5.37 7.01 7.46
CA GLU A 356 -6.61 7.40 6.79
C GLU A 356 -6.83 6.67 5.46
N VAL A 357 -8.10 6.49 5.12
CA VAL A 357 -8.56 6.14 3.76
C VAL A 357 -9.45 7.29 3.34
N ILE A 358 -9.18 7.82 2.14
CA ILE A 358 -9.97 8.90 1.57
C ILE A 358 -11.23 8.29 0.99
N TRP A 359 -12.37 8.84 1.37
CA TRP A 359 -13.65 8.41 0.87
C TRP A 359 -14.37 9.56 0.17
N VAL A 360 -14.90 9.25 -1.00
CA VAL A 360 -15.61 10.18 -1.86
C VAL A 360 -17.05 9.67 -2.01
N GLU A 361 -18.02 10.45 -1.54
CA GLU A 361 -19.44 10.14 -1.67
C GLU A 361 -20.11 11.05 -2.70
N ARG A 362 -20.86 10.47 -3.63
CA ARG A 362 -21.71 11.20 -4.58
C ARG A 362 -23.15 11.27 -4.07
N ARG A 363 -23.68 12.47 -3.87
CA ARG A 363 -25.10 12.71 -3.50
C ARG A 363 -25.82 13.43 -4.62
N GLY A 364 -26.28 12.67 -5.61
CA GLY A 364 -26.88 13.24 -6.82
C GLY A 364 -25.85 14.03 -7.64
N ASN A 365 -25.96 15.37 -7.61
CA ASN A 365 -25.01 16.27 -8.27
C ASN A 365 -23.91 16.80 -7.35
N GLU A 366 -24.00 16.57 -6.02
CA GLU A 366 -22.99 17.02 -5.07
C GLU A 366 -21.97 15.91 -4.79
N THR A 367 -20.70 16.28 -4.62
CA THR A 367 -19.64 15.37 -4.17
C THR A 367 -19.18 15.78 -2.79
N VAL A 368 -19.26 14.86 -1.84
CA VAL A 368 -18.80 15.04 -0.46
C VAL A 368 -17.49 14.29 -0.29
N LEU A 369 -16.44 15.03 0.06
CA LEU A 369 -15.16 14.48 0.45
C LEU A 369 -15.09 14.35 1.97
N TRP A 370 -14.68 13.19 2.44
CA TRP A 370 -14.16 13.06 3.79
C TRP A 370 -12.65 13.38 3.70
N SER A 371 -12.18 14.28 4.59
CA SER A 371 -10.85 14.95 4.57
C SER A 371 -10.71 16.17 3.62
N PRO A 372 -11.65 17.15 3.66
CA PRO A 372 -11.60 18.33 2.77
C PRO A 372 -10.37 19.22 2.99
N GLU A 373 -9.79 19.19 4.19
CA GLU A 373 -8.57 19.97 4.50
C GLU A 373 -7.38 19.56 3.64
N LEU A 374 -7.27 18.26 3.33
CA LEU A 374 -6.21 17.73 2.48
C LEU A 374 -6.50 17.94 0.99
N LEU A 375 -7.75 17.75 0.55
CA LEU A 375 -8.06 17.67 -0.88
C LEU A 375 -8.56 18.99 -1.49
N GLY A 376 -8.91 19.96 -0.66
CA GLY A 376 -9.49 21.23 -1.10
C GLY A 376 -10.94 21.08 -1.55
N ASP A 377 -11.35 21.92 -2.51
CA ASP A 377 -12.72 21.94 -3.05
C ASP A 377 -13.01 20.65 -3.85
N PRO A 378 -14.07 19.88 -3.55
CA PRO A 378 -14.45 18.68 -4.31
C PRO A 378 -14.55 18.89 -5.83
N GLU A 379 -15.02 20.06 -6.27
CA GLU A 379 -15.10 20.40 -7.71
C GLU A 379 -13.72 20.49 -8.36
N SER A 380 -12.67 20.83 -7.60
CA SER A 380 -11.30 20.86 -8.12
C SER A 380 -10.78 19.47 -8.48
N LEU A 381 -11.20 18.42 -7.75
CA LEU A 381 -10.87 17.02 -8.08
C LEU A 381 -11.60 16.52 -9.33
N LEU A 382 -12.85 16.94 -9.53
CA LEU A 382 -13.65 16.58 -10.71
C LEU A 382 -13.17 17.28 -11.99
N ASN A 383 -12.59 18.48 -11.84
CA ASN A 383 -12.01 19.26 -12.92
C ASN A 383 -10.55 18.90 -13.21
N VAL A 384 -9.92 18.02 -12.42
CA VAL A 384 -8.64 17.41 -12.83
C VAL A 384 -8.92 16.56 -14.06
N SER A 385 -8.51 17.09 -15.21
CA SER A 385 -8.60 16.34 -16.45
C SER A 385 -7.85 15.01 -16.30
N LEU A 386 -8.58 13.90 -16.44
CA LEU A 386 -8.02 12.53 -16.50
C LEU A 386 -7.26 12.28 -17.82
N ASP A 387 -6.61 13.32 -18.36
CA ASP A 387 -6.05 13.38 -19.71
C ASP A 387 -4.98 12.31 -20.00
N SER A 388 -4.50 11.57 -18.98
CA SER A 388 -3.46 10.56 -19.15
C SER A 388 -3.91 9.11 -18.93
N GLY A 389 -5.18 8.83 -18.60
CA GLY A 389 -5.62 7.46 -18.30
C GLY A 389 -4.78 6.77 -17.21
N PRO A 390 -4.85 5.44 -17.08
CA PRO A 390 -4.12 4.70 -16.07
C PRO A 390 -2.62 4.61 -16.41
N ARG A 391 -1.75 4.86 -15.43
CA ARG A 391 -0.28 4.86 -15.57
C ARG A 391 0.35 3.67 -14.88
N SER A 392 1.39 3.09 -15.47
CA SER A 392 2.17 2.01 -14.85
C SER A 392 3.28 2.58 -13.97
N PHE A 393 3.32 2.16 -12.71
CA PHE A 393 4.35 2.54 -11.75
C PHE A 393 4.52 1.46 -10.68
N TYR A 394 5.53 1.61 -9.83
CA TYR A 394 5.79 0.75 -8.70
C TYR A 394 5.39 1.46 -7.41
N VAL A 395 4.69 0.76 -6.52
CA VAL A 395 4.56 1.19 -5.12
C VAL A 395 5.58 0.44 -4.29
N SER A 396 6.59 1.18 -3.83
CA SER A 396 7.71 0.67 -3.07
C SER A 396 7.28 0.07 -1.72
N PRO A 397 8.02 -0.93 -1.20
CA PRO A 397 7.74 -1.50 0.11
C PRO A 397 8.01 -0.46 1.22
N HIS A 398 7.63 -0.80 2.46
CA HIS A 398 7.83 0.07 3.60
C HIS A 398 9.30 0.46 3.78
N PHE A 399 9.56 1.77 3.91
CA PHE A 399 10.87 2.31 4.25
C PHE A 399 10.93 2.63 5.74
N GLY A 400 11.85 2.00 6.46
CA GLY A 400 12.19 2.45 7.80
C GLY A 400 12.81 3.85 7.78
N SER A 401 12.87 4.51 8.93
CA SER A 401 13.47 5.86 9.08
C SER A 401 14.92 5.96 8.57
N SER A 402 15.64 4.85 8.51
CA SER A 402 17.02 4.74 8.01
C SER A 402 17.16 4.55 6.49
N ASN A 403 16.06 4.28 5.77
CA ASN A 403 16.06 3.91 4.34
C ASN A 403 15.31 4.92 3.46
N ARG A 404 15.19 6.18 3.91
CA ARG A 404 14.54 7.24 3.14
C ARG A 404 15.24 7.45 1.78
N PRO A 405 14.51 7.86 0.73
CA PRO A 405 15.12 8.24 -0.54
C PRO A 405 16.25 9.24 -0.29
N SER A 406 17.45 8.94 -0.77
CA SER A 406 18.53 9.91 -0.75
C SER A 406 18.25 10.99 -1.80
N LEU A 407 18.75 12.19 -1.55
CA LEU A 407 18.73 13.24 -2.56
C LEU A 407 19.52 12.78 -3.77
N PRO A 408 19.00 12.97 -4.99
CA PRO A 408 19.74 12.57 -6.19
C PRO A 408 21.00 13.42 -6.32
N GLY A 409 22.06 12.84 -6.87
CA GLY A 409 23.17 13.62 -7.38
C GLY A 409 22.72 14.48 -8.55
N VAL A 410 23.29 15.67 -8.65
CA VAL A 410 22.91 16.67 -9.64
C VAL A 410 24.13 17.16 -10.40
N GLY A 411 23.99 17.39 -11.69
CA GLY A 411 25.08 17.89 -12.50
C GLY A 411 24.63 18.84 -13.60
N PHE A 412 25.55 19.74 -13.93
CA PHE A 412 25.43 20.65 -15.05
C PHE A 412 26.60 20.43 -16.00
N SER A 413 26.31 20.52 -17.28
CA SER A 413 27.33 20.57 -18.31
C SER A 413 27.15 21.77 -19.22
N PHE A 414 28.25 22.25 -19.74
CA PHE A 414 28.29 23.18 -20.85
C PHE A 414 29.40 22.75 -21.80
N THR A 415 29.05 22.37 -23.02
CA THR A 415 30.04 22.11 -24.06
C THR A 415 30.20 23.35 -24.91
N LYS A 416 31.39 23.64 -25.43
CA LYS A 416 31.51 24.62 -26.51
C LYS A 416 30.71 24.12 -27.72
N TYR A 417 29.66 24.81 -28.12
CA TYR A 417 28.89 24.48 -29.32
C TYR A 417 28.37 25.75 -30.02
N LYS A 418 27.90 25.58 -31.26
CA LYS A 418 27.25 26.62 -32.07
C LYS A 418 25.94 27.04 -31.41
N CYS A 419 25.78 28.32 -31.08
CA CYS A 419 24.59 28.83 -30.41
C CYS A 419 23.30 28.48 -31.17
N ILE A 420 22.20 28.27 -30.46
CA ILE A 420 20.90 27.98 -31.07
C ILE A 420 20.32 29.29 -31.59
N GLU A 421 20.13 29.39 -32.90
CA GLU A 421 19.59 30.59 -33.55
C GLU A 421 18.06 30.52 -33.60
N GLY A 422 17.37 31.55 -33.10
CA GLY A 422 15.90 31.65 -33.20
C GLY A 422 15.40 31.96 -34.62
N LYS A 423 16.28 32.47 -35.50
CA LYS A 423 16.03 32.77 -36.92
C LYS A 423 17.26 32.39 -37.74
N PRO A 424 17.14 31.97 -39.01
CA PRO A 424 18.29 31.63 -39.84
C PRO A 424 19.19 32.85 -40.11
N ARG A 425 20.51 32.73 -39.88
CA ARG A 425 21.50 33.82 -40.06
C ARG A 425 22.63 33.47 -41.03
N LEU A 426 23.35 34.50 -41.47
CA LEU A 426 24.50 34.42 -42.38
C LEU A 426 25.83 34.09 -41.65
N LYS A 427 25.96 34.48 -40.38
CA LYS A 427 27.14 34.23 -39.54
C LYS A 427 26.89 33.13 -38.53
N GLU A 428 27.95 32.38 -38.21
CA GLU A 428 27.90 31.35 -37.16
C GLU A 428 28.37 31.91 -35.82
N PHE A 429 27.56 31.71 -34.78
CA PHE A 429 27.86 32.13 -33.42
C PHE A 429 28.25 30.95 -32.54
N TRP A 430 29.24 31.13 -31.69
CA TRP A 430 29.76 30.14 -30.75
C TRP A 430 29.83 30.76 -29.36
N ALA A 431 29.43 29.98 -28.36
CA ALA A 431 29.60 30.35 -26.96
C ALA A 431 30.84 29.65 -26.40
N GLU A 432 31.70 30.42 -25.74
CA GLU A 432 32.91 29.94 -25.08
C GLU A 432 32.91 30.34 -23.60
N VAL A 433 33.45 29.47 -22.76
CA VAL A 433 33.65 29.76 -21.34
C VAL A 433 35.00 30.45 -21.16
N GLU A 434 34.98 31.65 -20.58
CA GLU A 434 36.17 32.45 -20.29
C GLU A 434 36.60 32.31 -18.82
N GLY A 435 35.68 31.90 -17.95
CA GLY A 435 35.92 31.68 -16.53
C GLY A 435 34.83 30.83 -15.89
N ALA A 436 35.13 30.20 -14.77
CA ALA A 436 34.20 29.33 -14.06
C ALA A 436 34.42 29.44 -12.55
N SER A 437 33.37 29.21 -11.76
CA SER A 437 33.48 29.05 -10.31
C SER A 437 34.20 27.74 -9.95
N ALA A 438 34.62 27.60 -8.69
CA ALA A 438 35.42 26.46 -8.22
C ALA A 438 34.74 25.09 -8.40
N GLU A 439 33.41 25.05 -8.49
CA GLU A 439 32.60 23.84 -8.65
C GLU A 439 32.61 23.29 -10.08
N PHE A 440 32.91 24.14 -11.07
CA PHE A 440 33.00 23.74 -12.47
C PHE A 440 34.43 23.33 -12.82
N CYS A 441 34.56 22.13 -13.37
CA CYS A 441 35.82 21.58 -13.84
C CYS A 441 35.75 21.26 -15.33
N GLN A 442 36.88 21.39 -16.02
CA GLN A 442 36.97 21.10 -17.44
C GLN A 442 37.24 19.59 -17.64
N ASP A 443 36.34 18.90 -18.32
CA ASP A 443 36.55 17.55 -18.81
C ASP A 443 37.38 17.60 -20.11
N LEU A 444 38.62 17.15 -20.01
CA LEU A 444 39.59 17.10 -21.10
C LEU A 444 39.47 15.79 -21.93
N GLY A 445 38.58 14.88 -21.55
CA GLY A 445 38.40 13.59 -22.21
C GLY A 445 37.46 13.59 -23.42
N SER A 446 36.68 14.65 -23.64
CA SER A 446 35.77 14.79 -24.78
C SER A 446 36.45 15.50 -25.97
N GLU A 447 36.02 15.18 -27.20
CA GLU A 447 36.53 15.81 -28.44
C GLU A 447 36.40 17.35 -28.46
N SER A 448 35.54 17.91 -27.61
CA SER A 448 35.36 19.35 -27.37
C SER A 448 35.53 19.64 -25.88
N PRO A 449 36.10 20.79 -25.47
CA PRO A 449 36.21 21.14 -24.06
C PRO A 449 34.82 21.29 -23.44
N THR A 450 34.52 20.46 -22.44
CA THR A 450 33.24 20.44 -21.73
C THR A 450 33.45 20.85 -20.29
N TRP A 451 32.70 21.85 -19.82
CA TRP A 451 32.69 22.24 -18.42
C TRP A 451 31.60 21.48 -17.68
N VAL A 452 31.94 20.94 -16.52
CA VAL A 452 31.07 20.06 -15.75
C VAL A 452 31.11 20.46 -14.28
N ALA A 453 29.94 20.58 -13.67
CA ALA A 453 29.79 20.65 -12.21
C ALA A 453 28.99 19.45 -11.73
N ARG A 454 29.45 18.79 -10.66
CA ARG A 454 28.78 17.62 -10.07
C ARG A 454 28.61 17.83 -8.57
N PHE A 455 27.37 17.67 -8.12
CA PHE A 455 26.98 17.80 -6.73
C PHE A 455 26.46 16.45 -6.24
N GLY A 456 27.21 15.84 -5.32
CA GLY A 456 26.86 14.55 -4.75
C GLY A 456 25.75 14.66 -3.69
N PRO A 457 25.00 13.58 -3.41
CA PRO A 457 23.92 13.58 -2.40
C PRO A 457 24.31 14.16 -1.04
N GLU A 458 25.53 13.90 -0.56
CA GLU A 458 26.04 14.40 0.72
C GLU A 458 26.27 15.90 0.71
N GLN A 459 26.88 16.43 -0.36
CA GLN A 459 27.08 17.86 -0.54
C GLN A 459 25.72 18.55 -0.56
N ILE A 460 24.78 18.05 -1.37
CA ILE A 460 23.46 18.67 -1.44
C ILE A 460 22.80 18.57 -0.05
N SER A 461 22.83 17.40 0.63
CA SER A 461 22.34 17.16 2.02
C SER A 461 22.79 18.23 3.02
N GLU A 462 24.08 18.56 3.04
CA GLU A 462 24.67 19.60 3.89
C GLU A 462 24.09 20.98 3.57
N LEU A 463 23.93 21.31 2.28
CA LEU A 463 23.27 22.54 1.84
C LEU A 463 21.79 22.60 2.29
N PHE A 464 21.09 21.47 2.45
CA PHE A 464 19.70 21.45 2.99
C PHE A 464 19.62 21.72 4.49
N GLN A 465 20.57 21.22 5.30
CA GLN A 465 20.47 21.36 6.76
C GLN A 465 20.44 22.82 7.20
N THR A 466 21.09 23.70 6.44
CA THR A 466 21.15 25.15 6.67
C THR A 466 19.85 25.89 6.28
N SER A 467 18.95 25.25 5.54
CA SER A 467 17.89 25.91 4.76
C SER A 467 16.44 25.54 5.17
N ARG A 468 16.26 24.83 6.29
CA ARG A 468 15.05 24.04 6.66
C ARG A 468 13.71 24.78 6.87
N ARG A 469 13.57 26.10 6.72
CA ARG A 469 12.37 26.82 7.23
C ARG A 469 11.32 27.25 6.21
N ALA A 470 11.64 27.32 4.93
CA ALA A 470 10.69 27.56 3.83
C ALA A 470 11.50 27.32 2.55
N GLY A 471 11.03 26.43 1.64
CA GLY A 471 11.77 25.90 0.50
C GLY A 471 12.86 26.83 0.00
N ALA A 472 14.12 26.40 0.04
CA ALA A 472 15.24 27.29 -0.21
C ALA A 472 15.78 27.14 -1.62
N SER A 473 16.17 28.27 -2.20
CA SER A 473 16.91 28.34 -3.44
C SER A 473 18.39 28.48 -3.15
N LYS A 474 19.25 27.81 -3.92
CA LYS A 474 20.70 27.97 -3.77
C LYS A 474 21.42 27.98 -5.10
N ALA A 475 22.22 29.03 -5.32
CA ALA A 475 23.19 29.06 -6.40
C ALA A 475 24.29 28.03 -6.11
N LEU A 476 24.61 27.19 -7.09
CA LEU A 476 25.59 26.11 -6.96
C LEU A 476 26.88 26.36 -7.74
N GLY A 477 26.82 27.14 -8.81
CA GLY A 477 28.01 27.46 -9.59
C GLY A 477 27.68 28.44 -10.71
N ALA A 478 28.73 28.98 -11.32
CA ALA A 478 28.59 29.94 -12.40
C ALA A 478 29.67 29.76 -13.48
N LEU A 479 29.30 30.09 -14.72
CA LEU A 479 30.18 30.14 -15.88
C LEU A 479 30.17 31.55 -16.47
N ALA A 480 31.33 32.17 -16.61
CA ALA A 480 31.49 33.38 -17.42
C ALA A 480 31.57 32.98 -18.89
N ILE A 481 30.56 33.38 -19.67
CA ILE A 481 30.38 33.00 -21.07
C ILE A 481 30.56 34.23 -21.95
N SER A 482 31.31 34.04 -23.03
CA SER A 482 31.42 35.01 -24.13
C SER A 482 30.80 34.44 -25.40
N VAL A 483 30.05 35.27 -26.13
CA VAL A 483 29.52 34.92 -27.45
C VAL A 483 30.43 35.50 -28.52
N LYS A 484 30.94 34.63 -29.39
CA LYS A 484 31.85 34.99 -30.49
C LYS A 484 31.22 34.65 -31.83
N ALA A 485 31.43 35.50 -32.83
CA ALA A 485 31.00 35.25 -34.21
C ALA A 485 32.19 34.87 -35.08
N ARG A 486 31.98 33.93 -36.01
CA ARG A 486 32.97 33.55 -36.99
C ARG A 486 32.82 34.41 -38.24
N SER A 487 33.90 35.05 -38.67
CA SER A 487 33.92 35.80 -39.94
C SER A 487 33.75 34.85 -41.14
N GLY A 488 33.18 35.34 -42.25
CA GLY A 488 32.83 34.56 -43.46
C GLY A 488 34.01 33.83 -44.14
N HIS A 489 35.26 34.16 -43.80
CA HIS A 489 36.47 33.44 -44.25
C HIS A 489 36.94 32.34 -43.28
N GLY A 490 36.17 32.06 -42.22
CA GLY A 490 36.34 30.91 -41.34
C GLY A 490 37.52 30.95 -40.37
N THR A 491 38.32 32.02 -40.35
CA THR A 491 39.65 32.04 -39.72
C THR A 491 39.72 32.75 -38.36
N TYR A 492 38.82 33.69 -38.07
CA TYR A 492 38.87 34.48 -36.83
C TYR A 492 37.49 34.56 -36.17
N MET A 493 37.47 34.37 -34.86
CA MET A 493 36.31 34.64 -34.01
C MET A 493 36.52 35.95 -33.27
N TYR A 494 35.58 36.89 -33.36
CA TYR A 494 35.59 38.11 -32.55
C TYR A 494 34.42 38.10 -31.57
N LYS A 495 34.63 38.71 -30.41
CA LYS A 495 33.67 38.76 -29.30
C LYS A 495 32.56 39.76 -29.63
N VAL A 496 31.31 39.29 -29.60
CA VAL A 496 30.13 40.08 -30.01
C VAL A 496 29.29 40.48 -28.79
N LYS A 497 29.36 39.71 -27.69
CA LYS A 497 28.81 40.09 -26.38
C LYS A 497 29.93 40.08 -25.33
N SER A 498 29.90 41.07 -24.43
CA SER A 498 30.76 41.13 -23.25
C SER A 498 30.62 39.87 -22.38
N ASP A 499 31.58 39.65 -21.49
CA ASP A 499 31.48 38.54 -20.54
C ASP A 499 30.23 38.75 -19.69
N HIS A 500 29.44 37.70 -19.56
CA HIS A 500 28.29 37.64 -18.68
C HIS A 500 28.33 36.29 -17.96
N CYS A 501 27.76 36.23 -16.77
CA CYS A 501 27.76 35.02 -15.99
C CYS A 501 26.42 34.30 -16.09
N VAL A 502 26.50 33.01 -16.34
CA VAL A 502 25.37 32.10 -16.22
C VAL A 502 25.51 31.39 -14.90
N VAL A 503 24.59 31.69 -13.98
CA VAL A 503 24.53 31.08 -12.65
C VAL A 503 23.48 29.98 -12.68
N VAL A 504 23.82 28.83 -12.13
CA VAL A 504 22.92 27.67 -12.03
C VAL A 504 22.68 27.30 -10.57
N GLY A 505 21.50 26.75 -10.29
CA GLY A 505 21.12 26.34 -8.96
C GLY A 505 19.89 25.46 -8.93
N PHE A 506 19.41 25.19 -7.72
CA PHE A 506 18.17 24.44 -7.50
C PHE A 506 17.29 25.09 -6.44
N ASP A 507 15.99 24.89 -6.65
CA ASP A 507 14.96 25.07 -5.64
C ASP A 507 14.62 23.72 -5.04
N ILE A 508 14.46 23.72 -3.72
CA ILE A 508 14.00 22.56 -2.97
C ILE A 508 12.49 22.65 -2.90
N LEU A 509 11.80 21.61 -3.37
CA LEU A 509 10.35 21.56 -3.23
C LEU A 509 9.96 21.63 -1.75
N PRO A 510 8.90 22.40 -1.41
CA PRO A 510 8.44 22.49 -0.04
C PRO A 510 8.04 21.11 0.50
N GLN A 511 7.96 20.99 1.82
CA GLN A 511 7.32 19.83 2.43
C GLN A 511 5.89 19.70 1.89
N THR A 512 5.41 18.46 1.81
CA THR A 512 4.03 18.21 1.40
C THR A 512 3.06 18.85 2.39
N VAL A 513 1.81 19.06 1.99
CA VAL A 513 0.75 19.58 2.88
C VAL A 513 0.55 18.74 4.16
N ILE A 514 0.84 17.43 4.11
CA ILE A 514 0.79 16.54 5.29
C ILE A 514 2.07 16.55 6.14
N GLY A 515 3.11 17.28 5.75
CA GLY A 515 4.38 17.39 6.48
C GLY A 515 5.44 16.33 6.13
N THR A 516 5.18 15.43 5.18
CA THR A 516 6.22 14.53 4.66
C THR A 516 7.31 15.32 3.94
N MET A 517 8.56 14.85 4.08
CA MET A 517 9.71 15.49 3.43
C MET A 517 9.73 15.18 1.94
N ASN A 518 10.27 16.13 1.18
CA ASN A 518 10.44 16.01 -0.25
C ASN A 518 11.95 16.00 -0.60
N THR A 519 12.37 15.15 -1.54
CA THR A 519 13.75 15.00 -2.04
C THR A 519 13.90 15.50 -3.48
N PHE A 520 12.88 16.16 -4.01
CA PHE A 520 12.85 16.66 -5.37
C PHE A 520 13.47 18.04 -5.43
N LEU A 521 14.20 18.24 -6.53
CA LEU A 521 14.92 19.47 -6.82
C LEU A 521 14.44 19.99 -8.17
N GLU A 522 14.12 21.28 -8.19
CA GLU A 522 13.79 22.01 -9.41
C GLU A 522 15.01 22.81 -9.87
N PRO A 523 15.60 22.49 -11.03
CA PRO A 523 16.73 23.26 -11.56
C PRO A 523 16.29 24.66 -11.95
N TRP A 524 17.19 25.61 -11.77
CA TRP A 524 17.05 26.94 -12.33
C TRP A 524 18.37 27.46 -12.88
N ILE A 525 18.25 28.43 -13.77
CA ILE A 525 19.34 29.14 -14.43
C ILE A 525 19.03 30.63 -14.41
N VAL A 526 20.04 31.46 -14.24
CA VAL A 526 19.91 32.91 -14.37
C VAL A 526 21.11 33.47 -15.12
N ASN A 527 20.83 34.45 -15.96
CA ASN A 527 21.85 35.20 -16.69
C ASN A 527 22.08 36.53 -15.97
N THR A 528 23.33 36.87 -15.68
CA THR A 528 23.71 38.10 -14.99
C THR A 528 24.74 38.88 -15.80
N ASP A 529 24.72 40.21 -15.68
CA ASP A 529 25.71 41.08 -16.31
C ASP A 529 27.07 41.08 -15.60
N GLU A 530 27.21 40.28 -14.53
CA GLU A 530 28.46 40.10 -13.82
C GLU A 530 29.48 39.37 -14.69
N THR A 531 30.74 39.79 -14.61
CA THR A 531 31.84 39.21 -15.40
C THR A 531 32.64 38.16 -14.61
N ASN A 532 32.55 38.23 -13.28
CA ASN A 532 33.22 37.32 -12.36
C ASN A 532 32.22 36.27 -11.81
N PRO A 533 32.46 34.96 -12.03
CA PRO A 533 31.57 33.90 -11.57
C PRO A 533 31.25 33.93 -10.06
N GLU A 534 32.22 34.27 -9.21
CA GLU A 534 32.03 34.30 -7.75
C GLU A 534 31.19 35.50 -7.30
N GLU A 535 31.35 36.66 -7.96
CA GLU A 535 30.53 37.84 -7.69
C GLU A 535 29.09 37.63 -8.18
N ALA A 536 28.92 36.97 -9.33
CA ALA A 536 27.61 36.57 -9.84
C ALA A 536 26.85 35.65 -8.88
N ILE A 537 27.53 34.64 -8.32
CA ILE A 537 26.92 33.75 -7.30
C ILE A 537 26.50 34.54 -6.06
N ARG A 538 27.34 35.47 -5.59
CA ARG A 538 27.05 36.30 -4.40
C ARG A 538 25.86 37.22 -4.63
N ASP A 539 25.80 37.87 -5.78
CA ASP A 539 24.70 38.76 -6.17
C ASP A 539 23.36 38.02 -6.25
N VAL A 540 23.36 36.89 -6.98
CA VAL A 540 22.17 36.04 -7.11
C VAL A 540 21.70 35.55 -5.74
N ASN A 541 22.61 35.09 -4.86
CA ASN A 541 22.26 34.69 -3.49
C ASN A 541 21.68 35.82 -2.64
N TYR A 542 22.04 37.08 -2.88
CA TYR A 542 21.46 38.23 -2.16
C TYR A 542 20.01 38.52 -2.60
N HIS A 543 19.68 38.23 -3.86
CA HIS A 543 18.36 38.50 -4.45
C HIS A 543 17.47 37.25 -4.61
N LEU A 544 17.96 36.06 -4.27
CA LEU A 544 17.26 34.79 -4.41
C LEU A 544 16.01 34.71 -3.53
N LYS A 545 14.85 34.53 -4.18
CA LYS A 545 13.63 34.07 -3.52
C LYS A 545 13.18 32.72 -4.12
N PRO A 546 12.62 31.82 -3.30
CA PRO A 546 12.06 30.56 -3.77
C PRO A 546 11.03 30.76 -4.88
N GLY A 547 11.18 30.03 -5.99
CA GLY A 547 10.28 30.09 -7.12
C GLY A 547 10.34 31.36 -7.97
N MET A 548 11.28 32.29 -7.73
CA MET A 548 11.48 33.46 -8.61
C MET A 548 12.01 33.03 -9.99
N TRP A 549 12.86 32.00 -10.05
CA TRP A 549 13.61 31.62 -11.24
C TRP A 549 13.13 30.27 -11.77
N ARG A 550 11.84 30.16 -12.10
CA ARG A 550 11.24 28.88 -12.55
C ARG A 550 11.35 28.61 -14.05
N GLN A 551 12.02 29.48 -14.80
CA GLN A 551 12.05 29.37 -16.25
C GLN A 551 13.31 28.63 -16.70
N ALA A 552 13.09 27.62 -17.54
CA ALA A 552 14.16 26.97 -18.27
C ALA A 552 14.75 27.87 -19.35
N ASP A 553 14.24 29.09 -19.57
CA ASP A 553 14.76 30.11 -20.50
C ASP A 553 14.90 31.44 -19.73
N VAL A 554 16.13 31.94 -19.53
CA VAL A 554 16.38 33.20 -18.79
C VAL A 554 17.45 34.04 -19.49
N GLY A 555 17.21 35.36 -19.58
CA GLY A 555 18.15 36.34 -20.13
C GLY A 555 17.45 37.61 -20.61
N GLU A 556 18.18 38.73 -20.61
CA GLU A 556 17.74 40.01 -21.16
C GLU A 556 18.29 40.25 -22.58
N GLY A 557 17.45 40.87 -23.42
CA GLY A 557 17.78 41.17 -24.81
C GLY A 557 17.90 39.93 -25.70
N ASP A 558 18.82 40.00 -26.65
CA ASP A 558 18.94 39.07 -27.77
C ASP A 558 19.74 37.79 -27.43
N CYS A 559 20.05 37.54 -26.15
CA CYS A 559 20.80 36.38 -25.66
C CYS A 559 20.08 35.73 -24.46
N ARG A 560 19.53 34.53 -24.64
CA ARG A 560 18.91 33.72 -23.58
C ARG A 560 19.72 32.48 -23.27
N CYS A 561 19.60 32.02 -22.04
CA CYS A 561 20.18 30.77 -21.57
C CYS A 561 19.07 29.79 -21.21
N SER A 562 19.27 28.51 -21.49
CA SER A 562 18.30 27.47 -21.16
C SER A 562 18.87 26.19 -20.62
N LEU A 563 18.06 25.43 -19.87
CA LEU A 563 18.45 24.12 -19.34
C LEU A 563 17.74 23.00 -20.09
N ARG A 564 18.52 22.06 -20.62
CA ARG A 564 17.98 20.81 -21.18
C ARG A 564 18.36 19.63 -20.32
N LYS A 565 17.37 18.91 -19.78
CA LYS A 565 17.60 17.63 -19.10
C LYS A 565 18.16 16.60 -20.07
N LEU A 566 19.29 15.97 -19.72
CA LEU A 566 19.88 14.88 -20.48
C LEU A 566 19.28 13.55 -20.04
N THR A 567 18.55 12.87 -20.93
CA THR A 567 17.82 11.63 -20.62
C THR A 567 18.67 10.36 -20.59
N ARG A 568 19.96 10.43 -20.97
CA ARG A 568 20.86 9.26 -21.07
C ARG A 568 21.88 9.16 -19.94
N VAL A 569 21.82 10.04 -18.95
CA VAL A 569 22.74 10.08 -17.81
C VAL A 569 21.96 9.75 -16.54
N SER A 570 22.50 8.89 -15.68
CA SER A 570 21.88 8.59 -14.39
C SER A 570 21.88 9.82 -13.48
N GLY A 571 20.73 10.17 -12.90
CA GLY A 571 20.59 11.31 -11.99
C GLY A 571 20.04 12.56 -12.67
N LEU A 572 20.17 13.71 -12.01
CA LEU A 572 19.64 14.97 -12.51
C LEU A 572 20.73 15.71 -13.28
N TRP A 573 20.79 15.49 -14.60
CA TRP A 573 21.80 16.12 -15.45
C TRP A 573 21.20 17.12 -16.42
N TYR A 574 21.73 18.35 -16.44
CA TYR A 574 21.25 19.43 -17.29
C TYR A 574 22.38 20.02 -18.14
N ASP A 575 22.09 20.22 -19.42
CA ASP A 575 22.98 20.90 -20.35
C ASP A 575 22.55 22.36 -20.51
N ILE A 576 23.50 23.27 -20.31
CA ILE A 576 23.30 24.72 -20.44
C ILE A 576 23.36 25.12 -21.92
N ARG A 577 22.29 25.78 -22.37
CA ARG A 577 22.06 26.15 -23.76
C ARG A 577 22.06 27.65 -23.97
N ILE A 578 22.81 28.17 -24.94
CA ILE A 578 22.74 29.58 -25.33
C ILE A 578 21.87 29.70 -26.58
N ILE A 579 20.80 30.47 -26.45
CA ILE A 579 19.83 30.80 -27.49
C ILE A 579 20.03 32.27 -27.86
N LEU A 580 20.19 32.55 -29.15
CA LEU A 580 20.28 33.92 -29.67
C LEU A 580 18.97 34.30 -30.34
N GLU A 581 18.34 35.34 -29.81
CA GLU A 581 17.12 35.96 -30.34
C GLU A 581 17.48 37.34 -30.96
N GLY A 582 16.51 38.02 -31.58
CA GLY A 582 16.66 39.38 -32.14
C GLY A 582 17.68 39.61 -33.27
N GLU A 583 18.19 40.83 -33.38
CA GLU A 583 19.07 41.31 -34.46
C GLU A 583 20.46 41.59 -33.88
N TRP A 584 21.38 40.64 -34.07
CA TRP A 584 22.78 40.85 -33.74
C TRP A 584 23.45 41.42 -34.98
N ASP A 585 24.19 42.53 -34.82
CA ASP A 585 24.95 43.12 -35.90
C ASP A 585 25.80 42.05 -36.58
N ASP A 586 25.60 41.89 -37.90
CA ASP A 586 26.38 40.99 -38.74
C ASP A 586 27.86 41.37 -38.65
#